data_AF-A0A4D4MQN9-F1
#
_entry.id   AF-A0A4D4MQN9-F1
#
_cell.length_a   1.000
_cell.length_b   1.000
_cell.length_c   1.000
_cell.angle_alpha   90.00
_cell.angle_beta   90.00
_cell.angle_gamma   90.00
#
_symmetry.space_group_name_H-M   'P 1'
#
loop_
_entity.id
_entity.type
_entity.pdbx_description
1 polymer ?
#
loop_
_entity_poly.entity_id
_entity_poly.type
_entity_poly.pdbx_seq_one_letter_code
_entity_poly.pdbx_strand_id
1 'polypeptide(L)' 'MILFDLRTPRPGRVDPETCPVCALLRMGVTEAVKTGDPKAAAATVRAMHVHMVWGHPNDPRNVRRA' A
#
# COMPACT_ATOMS: atom_id res chain seq x y z
N MET A 1 -17.52 -6.26 -0.82
CA MET A 1 -16.12 -5.88 -1.11
C MET A 1 -15.93 -4.44 -0.61
N ILE A 2 -15.21 -4.24 0.49
CA ILE A 2 -14.93 -2.89 0.99
C ILE A 2 -13.83 -2.32 0.08
N LEU A 3 -14.18 -1.37 -0.79
CA LEU A 3 -13.20 -0.59 -1.54
C LEU A 3 -12.55 0.38 -0.55
N PHE A 4 -11.34 0.06 -0.09
CA PHE A 4 -10.54 1.01 0.66
C PHE A 4 -9.96 2.03 -0.32
N ASP A 5 -10.23 3.31 -0.08
CA ASP A 5 -9.52 4.37 -0.77
C ASP A 5 -8.08 4.44 -0.27
N LEU A 6 -7.15 4.18 -1.19
CA LEU A 6 -5.70 4.20 -0.93
C LEU A 6 -5.22 5.57 -0.48
N ARG A 7 -5.93 6.65 -0.83
CA ARG A 7 -5.50 8.03 -0.61
C ARG A 7 -6.06 8.65 0.67
N THR A 8 -7.07 8.01 1.28
CA THR A 8 -7.67 8.52 2.52
C THR A 8 -6.60 8.55 3.63
N PRO A 9 -6.22 9.74 4.14
CA PRO A 9 -5.16 9.86 5.13
C PRO A 9 -5.54 9.18 6.45
N ARG A 10 -4.59 8.46 7.04
CA ARG A 10 -4.69 7.93 8.40
C ARG A 10 -4.00 8.89 9.38
N PRO A 11 -4.61 9.23 10.52
CA PRO A 11 -4.00 10.13 11.49
C PRO A 11 -2.83 9.46 12.21
N GLY A 12 -1.83 10.29 12.57
CA GLY A 12 -0.69 9.85 13.36
C GLY A 12 0.29 8.95 12.61
N ARG A 13 1.25 8.39 13.35
CA ARG A 13 2.23 7.43 12.84
C ARG A 13 1.56 6.08 12.71
N VAL A 14 1.34 5.64 11.48
CA VAL A 14 0.75 4.31 11.23
C VAL A 14 1.84 3.25 11.21
N ASP A 15 1.59 2.16 11.94
CA ASP A 15 2.34 0.94 11.76
C ASP A 15 1.73 0.13 10.60
N PRO A 16 2.43 -0.06 9.47
CA PRO A 16 1.94 -0.83 8.33
C PRO A 16 1.75 -2.32 8.63
N GLU A 17 2.28 -2.85 9.74
CA GLU A 17 1.91 -4.20 10.20
C GLU A 17 0.47 -4.26 10.72
N THR A 18 -0.08 -3.13 11.17
CA THR A 18 -1.46 -3.03 11.70
C THR A 18 -2.43 -2.36 10.74
N CYS A 19 -1.94 -1.76 9.64
CA CYS A 19 -2.79 -1.12 8.65
C CYS A 19 -3.48 -2.19 7.77
N PRO A 20 -4.83 -2.24 7.74
CA PRO A 20 -5.57 -3.25 6.96
C PRO A 20 -5.34 -3.12 5.45
N VAL A 21 -5.11 -1.90 4.95
CA VAL A 21 -4.84 -1.66 3.53
C VAL A 21 -3.44 -2.13 3.16
N CYS A 22 -2.43 -1.90 4.01
CA CYS A 22 -1.08 -2.45 3.82
C CYS A 22 -1.09 -3.98 3.79
N ALA A 23 -1.82 -4.61 4.72
CA ALA A 23 -1.97 -6.06 4.75
C ALA A 23 -2.59 -6.60 3.44
N LEU A 24 -3.68 -6.00 2.97
CA LEU A 24 -4.32 -6.37 1.71
C LEU A 24 -3.38 -6.23 0.51
N LEU A 25 -2.63 -5.12 0.40
CA LEU A 25 -1.70 -4.90 -0.70
C LEU A 25 -0.51 -5.88 -0.66
N ARG A 26 -0.01 -6.22 0.54
CA ARG A 26 1.04 -7.24 0.71
C ARG A 26 0.57 -8.63 0.29
N MET A 27 -0.68 -8.99 0.61
CA MET A 27 -1.27 -10.24 0.11
C MET A 27 -1.39 -10.20 -1.41
N GLY A 28 -1.83 -9.09 -2.00
CA GLY A 28 -1.94 -8.93 -3.45
C GLY A 28 -0.62 -9.11 -4.21
N VAL A 29 0.47 -8.50 -3.73
CA VAL A 29 1.78 -8.65 -4.38
C VAL A 29 2.33 -10.06 -4.17
N THR A 30 2.11 -10.67 -3.00
CA THR A 30 2.49 -12.05 -2.72
C THR A 30 1.79 -13.02 -3.67
N GLU A 31 0.49 -12.83 -3.90
CA GLU A 31 -0.28 -13.66 -4.82
C GLU A 31 0.19 -13.49 -6.26
N ALA A 32 0.36 -12.23 -6.71
CA ALA A 32 0.87 -11.95 -8.06
C ALA A 32 2.25 -12.57 -8.33
N VAL A 33 3.13 -12.58 -7.32
CA VAL A 33 4.43 -13.26 -7.41
C VAL A 33 4.26 -14.78 -7.50
N LYS A 34 3.40 -15.37 -6.65
CA LYS A 34 3.12 -16.82 -6.67
C LYS A 34 2.56 -17.30 -8.01
N THR A 35 1.68 -16.52 -8.63
CA THR A 35 1.06 -16.86 -9.90
C THR A 35 1.90 -16.46 -11.12
N GLY A 36 3.07 -15.84 -10.91
CA GLY A 36 3.93 -15.39 -12.01
C GLY A 36 3.30 -14.28 -12.85
N ASP A 37 2.48 -13.41 -12.27
CA ASP A 37 1.86 -12.26 -12.94
C ASP A 37 2.64 -10.96 -12.64
N PRO A 38 3.64 -10.59 -13.46
CA PRO A 38 4.43 -9.39 -13.24
C PRO A 38 3.62 -8.10 -13.41
N LYS A 39 2.53 -8.13 -14.19
CA LYS A 39 1.67 -6.96 -14.41
C LYS A 39 0.87 -6.66 -13.16
N ALA A 40 0.28 -7.68 -12.54
CA ALA A 40 -0.41 -7.57 -11.26
C ALA A 40 0.55 -7.18 -10.11
N ALA A 41 1.77 -7.74 -10.10
CA ALA A 41 2.78 -7.37 -9.11
C ALA A 41 3.14 -5.88 -9.23
N ALA A 42 3.43 -5.40 -10.43
CA ALA A 42 3.76 -4.00 -10.68
C ALA A 42 2.59 -3.05 -10.35
N ALA A 43 1.35 -3.44 -10.65
CA ALA A 43 0.17 -2.66 -10.29
C ALA A 43 0.01 -2.56 -8.76
N THR A 44 0.19 -3.66 -8.05
CA THR A 44 0.09 -3.69 -6.58
C THR A 44 1.18 -2.87 -5.92
N VAL A 45 2.43 -2.94 -6.40
CA VAL A 45 3.54 -2.11 -5.90
C VAL A 45 3.26 -0.62 -6.08
N ARG A 46 2.68 -0.21 -7.23
CA ARG A 46 2.26 1.19 -7.43
C ARG A 46 1.16 1.59 -6.44
N ALA A 47 0.18 0.72 -6.18
CA ALA A 47 -0.86 0.96 -5.19
C ALA A 47 -0.28 1.09 -3.76
N MET A 48 0.70 0.27 -3.40
CA MET A 48 1.44 0.39 -2.13
C MET A 48 2.14 1.75 -2.01
N HIS A 49 2.81 2.21 -3.07
CA HIS A 49 3.45 3.51 -3.06
C HIS A 49 2.43 4.65 -2.89
N VAL A 50 1.31 4.61 -3.63
CA VAL A 50 0.22 5.59 -3.48
C VAL A 50 -0.31 5.59 -2.04
N HIS A 51 -0.54 4.42 -1.45
CA HIS A 51 -1.05 4.34 -0.09
C HIS A 51 -0.05 4.85 0.95
N MET A 52 1.24 4.55 0.79
CA MET A 52 2.30 5.08 1.65
C MET A 52 2.35 6.62 1.58
N VAL A 53 2.32 7.21 0.37
CA VAL A 53 2.46 8.66 0.20
C VAL A 53 1.25 9.43 0.73
N TRP A 54 0.04 8.95 0.44
CA TRP A 54 -1.20 9.67 0.69
C TRP A 54 -1.97 9.16 1.90
N GLY A 55 -2.04 7.83 2.09
CA GLY A 55 -2.69 7.19 3.22
C GLY A 55 -1.90 7.26 4.52
N HIS A 56 -0.58 7.44 4.45
CA HIS A 56 0.32 7.54 5.62
C HIS A 56 1.18 8.82 5.59
N PRO A 57 0.56 10.02 5.65
CA PRO A 57 1.29 11.27 5.48
C PRO A 57 2.35 11.53 6.56
N ASN A 58 2.18 10.96 7.76
CA ASN A 58 3.10 11.11 8.89
C ASN A 58 4.05 9.90 9.09
N ASP A 59 4.07 8.95 8.15
CA ASP A 59 5.01 7.83 8.21
C ASP A 59 6.41 8.32 7.83
N PRO A 60 7.45 8.08 8.65
CA PRO A 60 8.82 8.52 8.34
C PRO A 60 9.40 7.87 7.08
N ARG A 61 8.82 6.76 6.59
CA ARG A 61 9.18 6.12 5.32
C ARG A 61 8.54 6.80 4.11
N ASN A 62 7.65 7.76 4.31
CA ASN A 62 7.07 8.56 3.24
C ASN A 62 8.15 9.49 2.65
N VAL A 63 9.02 8.92 1.81
CA VAL A 63 9.82 9.70 0.87
C VAL A 63 8.89 10.17 -0.23
N ARG A 64 8.27 11.34 0.00
CA ARG A 64 7.82 12.17 -1.11
C ARG A 64 9.09 12.46 -1.91
N ARG A 65 9.30 11.76 -3.03
CA ARG A 65 10.24 12.28 -4.02
C ARG A 65 9.68 13.64 -4.44
N ALA A 66 10.38 14.70 -4.02
CA ALA A 66 10.20 16.03 -4.55
C ALA A 66 10.47 16.03 -6.06
#